data_AF-A0A317H3V2-F1
#
_entry.id   AF-A0A317H3V2-F1
#
_cell.length_a   1.000
_cell.length_b   1.000
_cell.length_c   1.000
_cell.angle_alpha   90.00
_cell.angle_beta   90.00
_cell.angle_gamma   90.00
#
_symmetry.space_group_name_H-M   'P 1'
#
loop_
_entity.id
_entity.type
_entity.pdbx_description
1 polymer ?
#
loop_
_entity_poly.entity_id
_entity_poly.type
_entity_poly.pdbx_seq_one_letter_code
_entity_poly.pdbx_strand_id
1 'polypeptide(L)'
;ADRLAQRRLNVKFYEDFPYVARSATALQVRQQELGLQMEPELVEISGVSARKEEAISQYASQVPSLFGKAERAHQMLTDYSSSLRRTYPGIQIERYWRW
;
A
#
# COMPACT_ATOMS: atom_id res chain seq x y z
N ALA A 1 -5.44 -2.42 -17.37
CA ALA A 1 -6.25 -1.46 -16.60
C ALA A 1 -7.32 -0.81 -17.49
N ASP A 2 -6.94 -0.26 -18.64
CA ASP A 2 -7.85 0.47 -19.57
C ASP A 2 -9.16 -0.24 -19.93
N ARG A 3 -9.14 -1.55 -20.18
CA ARG A 3 -10.36 -2.30 -20.55
C ARG A 3 -11.38 -2.46 -19.42
N LEU A 4 -10.97 -2.38 -18.15
CA LEU A 4 -11.87 -2.52 -17.00
C LEU A 4 -12.59 -1.20 -16.69
N ALA A 5 -11.88 -0.07 -16.82
CA ALA A 5 -12.46 1.26 -16.69
C ALA A 5 -13.49 1.54 -17.81
N GLN A 6 -13.21 1.12 -19.05
CA GLN A 6 -14.14 1.21 -20.19
C GLN A 6 -15.46 0.44 -19.99
N ARG A 7 -15.50 -0.52 -19.05
CA ARG A 7 -16.70 -1.31 -18.72
C ARG A 7 -17.52 -0.74 -17.56
N ARG A 8 -17.24 0.48 -17.10
CA ARG A 8 -17.89 1.12 -15.93
C ARG A 8 -17.80 0.29 -14.64
N LEU A 9 -16.76 -0.54 -14.52
CA LEU A 9 -16.47 -1.25 -13.28
C LEU A 9 -15.80 -0.29 -12.31
N ASN A 10 -16.14 -0.39 -11.03
CA ASN A 10 -15.48 0.38 -9.98
C ASN A 10 -14.08 -0.19 -9.75
N VAL A 11 -13.07 0.42 -10.37
CA VAL A 11 -11.67 0.00 -10.30
C VAL A 11 -10.92 0.93 -9.35
N LYS A 12 -10.20 0.34 -8.40
CA LYS A 12 -9.25 1.03 -7.53
C LYS A 12 -7.86 0.45 -7.73
N PHE A 13 -6.85 1.30 -7.59
CA PHE A 13 -5.44 0.92 -7.71
C PHE A 13 -4.83 0.96 -6.31
N TYR A 14 -4.32 -0.16 -5.83
CA TYR A 14 -3.61 -0.19 -4.55
C TYR A 14 -2.20 0.38 -4.71
N GLU A 15 -1.64 0.95 -3.64
CA GLU A 15 -0.21 1.28 -3.62
C GLU A 15 0.63 0.02 -3.43
N ASP A 16 1.64 -0.13 -4.28
CA ASP A 16 2.48 -1.32 -4.28
C ASP A 16 3.46 -1.31 -3.09
N PHE A 17 3.20 -2.17 -2.12
CA PHE A 17 3.98 -2.30 -0.88
C PHE A 17 4.87 -3.55 -0.96
N PRO A 18 6.15 -3.49 -0.54
CA PRO A 18 6.80 -2.41 0.22
C PRO A 18 7.43 -1.29 -0.63
N TYR A 19 7.30 -1.32 -1.96
CA TYR A 19 8.03 -0.43 -2.85
C TYR A 19 7.72 1.06 -2.61
N VAL A 20 6.45 1.40 -2.40
CA VAL A 20 6.03 2.76 -2.06
C VAL A 20 6.60 3.26 -0.73
N ALA A 21 6.83 2.35 0.22
CA ALA A 21 7.41 2.69 1.53
C ALA A 21 8.94 2.82 1.48
N ARG A 22 9.60 2.20 0.49
CA ARG A 22 11.06 2.23 0.32
C ARG A 22 11.56 3.50 -0.35
N SER A 23 10.74 4.12 -1.21
CA SER A 23 11.12 5.29 -1.97
C SER A 23 10.04 6.37 -1.90
N ALA A 24 10.40 7.52 -1.34
CA ALA A 24 9.51 8.67 -1.24
C ALA A 24 9.04 9.19 -2.61
N THR A 25 9.75 8.88 -3.69
CA THR A 25 9.44 9.35 -5.05
C THR A 25 8.72 8.32 -5.91
N ALA A 26 8.64 7.04 -5.51
CA ALA A 26 8.09 5.97 -6.34
C ALA A 26 6.64 6.24 -6.77
N LEU A 27 5.82 6.77 -5.86
CA LEU A 27 4.44 7.16 -6.16
C LEU A 27 4.41 8.30 -7.19
N GLN A 28 5.20 9.36 -6.97
CA GLN A 28 5.21 10.53 -7.84
C GLN A 28 5.65 10.17 -9.26
N VAL A 29 6.70 9.35 -9.39
CA VAL A 29 7.16 8.82 -10.68
C VAL A 29 6.01 8.06 -11.36
N ARG A 30 5.32 7.18 -10.63
CA ARG A 30 4.23 6.40 -11.20
C ARG A 30 3.03 7.25 -11.62
N GLN A 31 2.70 8.29 -10.84
CA GLN A 31 1.64 9.25 -11.20
C GLN A 31 1.99 10.04 -12.46
N GLN A 32 3.26 10.46 -12.62
CA GLN A 32 3.75 11.13 -13.82
C GLN A 32 3.70 10.22 -15.05
N GLU A 33 4.12 8.96 -14.93
CA GLU A 33 4.03 7.97 -16.02
C GLU A 33 2.60 7.71 -16.50
N LEU A 34 1.64 7.70 -15.58
CA LEU A 34 0.24 7.46 -15.91
C LEU A 34 -0.41 8.70 -16.54
N GLY A 35 0.03 9.91 -16.20
CA GLY A 35 -0.56 11.16 -16.71
C GLY A 35 -2.04 11.34 -16.33
N LEU A 36 -2.50 10.66 -15.27
CA LEU A 36 -3.88 10.65 -14.80
C LEU A 36 -4.00 11.38 -13.46
N GLN A 37 -5.03 12.20 -13.32
CA GLN A 37 -5.44 12.73 -12.02
C GLN A 37 -6.26 11.65 -11.30
N MET A 38 -5.75 11.19 -10.16
CA MET A 38 -6.42 10.20 -9.31
C MET A 38 -6.56 10.75 -7.90
N GLU A 39 -7.68 10.45 -7.27
CA GLU A 39 -7.96 10.82 -5.89
C GLU A 39 -7.54 9.69 -4.94
N PRO A 40 -6.85 10.01 -3.84
CA PRO A 40 -6.50 9.02 -2.83
C PRO A 40 -7.72 8.64 -2.00
N GLU A 41 -7.85 7.36 -1.72
CA GLU A 41 -8.81 6.79 -0.78
C GLU A 41 -8.06 6.07 0.33
N LEU A 42 -8.22 6.54 1.56
CA LEU A 42 -7.62 5.93 2.75
C LEU A 42 -8.58 4.91 3.35
N VAL A 43 -8.15 3.66 3.41
CA VAL A 43 -8.93 2.55 3.95
C VAL A 43 -8.31 2.11 5.27
N GLU A 44 -9.09 2.13 6.33
CA GLU A 44 -8.67 1.57 7.62
C GLU A 44 -8.65 0.04 7.56
N ILE A 45 -7.54 -0.55 8.01
CA ILE A 45 -7.29 -1.99 8.04
C ILE A 45 -6.92 -2.50 9.43
N SER A 46 -7.09 -1.69 10.49
CA SER A 46 -6.71 -2.03 11.87
C SER A 46 -7.23 -3.40 12.30
N GLY A 47 -8.49 -3.73 11.96
CA GLY A 47 -9.11 -5.02 12.30
C GLY A 47 -8.55 -6.24 11.57
N VAL A 48 -7.74 -6.05 10.53
CA VAL A 48 -7.17 -7.13 9.70
C VAL A 48 -5.64 -7.09 9.60
N SER A 49 -4.96 -6.09 10.17
CA SER A 49 -3.51 -5.90 10.06
C SER A 49 -2.72 -7.13 10.51
N ALA A 50 -3.08 -7.72 11.66
CA ALA A 50 -2.41 -8.92 12.17
C ALA A 50 -2.49 -10.11 11.20
N ARG A 51 -3.67 -10.32 10.58
CA ARG A 51 -3.85 -11.39 9.57
C ARG A 51 -3.04 -11.12 8.31
N LYS A 52 -2.91 -9.85 7.91
CA LYS A 52 -2.08 -9.46 6.78
C LYS A 52 -0.60 -9.74 7.05
N GLU A 53 -0.11 -9.42 8.23
CA GLU A 53 1.28 -9.67 8.63
C GLU A 53 1.60 -11.17 8.69
N GLU A 54 0.69 -11.96 9.26
CA GLU A 54 0.78 -13.42 9.23
C GLU A 54 0.84 -13.93 7.78
N ALA A 55 -0.05 -13.46 6.90
CA ALA A 55 -0.04 -13.84 5.50
C ALA A 55 1.28 -13.47 4.80
N ILE A 56 1.83 -12.27 5.06
CA ILE A 56 3.14 -11.85 4.54
C ILE A 56 4.25 -12.81 4.99
N SER A 57 4.23 -13.24 6.26
CA SER A 57 5.25 -14.15 6.81
C SER A 57 5.28 -15.53 6.11
N GLN A 58 4.16 -15.96 5.52
CA GLN A 58 4.08 -17.23 4.80
C GLN A 58 4.80 -17.21 3.44
N TYR A 59 5.10 -16.03 2.88
CA TYR A 59 5.86 -15.89 1.64
C TYR A 59 7.37 -16.02 1.90
N ALA A 60 7.80 -17.16 2.44
CA ALA A 60 9.16 -17.42 2.92
C ALA A 60 10.25 -17.13 1.87
N SER A 61 9.97 -17.34 0.58
CA SER A 61 10.92 -17.04 -0.50
C SER A 61 11.09 -15.54 -0.77
N GLN A 62 10.10 -14.72 -0.43
CA GLN A 62 10.08 -13.28 -0.72
C GLN A 62 10.45 -12.43 0.48
N VAL A 63 10.15 -12.89 1.71
CA VAL A 63 10.41 -12.12 2.93
C VAL A 63 11.88 -11.65 3.05
N PRO A 64 12.90 -12.47 2.77
CA PRO A 64 14.29 -12.01 2.81
C PRO A 64 14.59 -10.88 1.83
N SER A 65 14.01 -10.90 0.63
CA SER A 65 14.22 -9.88 -0.40
C SER A 65 13.42 -8.59 -0.13
N LEU A 66 12.17 -8.74 0.31
CA LEU A 66 11.23 -7.64 0.49
C LEU A 66 11.35 -6.95 1.86
N PHE A 67 11.79 -7.66 2.89
CA PHE A 67 11.83 -7.13 4.25
C PHE A 67 13.14 -7.44 4.98
N GLY A 68 13.99 -8.33 4.46
CA GLY A 68 15.14 -8.87 5.17
C GLY A 68 14.72 -9.92 6.21
N LYS A 69 13.76 -9.58 7.08
CA LYS A 69 13.15 -10.48 8.08
C LYS A 69 11.66 -10.16 8.25
N ALA A 70 10.88 -11.10 8.77
CA ALA A 70 9.43 -10.95 8.92
C ALA A 70 9.05 -9.79 9.87
N GLU A 71 9.80 -9.60 10.96
CA GLU A 71 9.57 -8.54 11.95
C GLU A 71 9.68 -7.14 11.33
N ARG A 72 10.51 -7.01 10.29
CA ARG A 72 10.68 -5.74 9.58
C ARG A 72 9.46 -5.40 8.71
N ALA A 73 8.65 -6.38 8.30
CA ALA A 73 7.40 -6.12 7.58
C ALA A 73 6.40 -5.36 8.46
N HIS A 74 6.26 -5.76 9.73
CA HIS A 74 5.37 -5.08 10.69
C HIS A 74 5.76 -3.62 10.90
N GLN A 75 7.06 -3.37 11.15
CA GLN A 75 7.56 -1.99 11.33
C GLN A 75 7.31 -1.15 10.07
N MET A 76 7.61 -1.69 8.88
CA MET A 76 7.40 -0.96 7.62
C MET A 76 5.92 -0.66 7.35
N LEU A 77 5.00 -1.56 7.69
CA LEU A 77 3.56 -1.32 7.57
C LEU A 77 3.12 -0.18 8.50
N THR A 78 3.58 -0.21 9.75
CA THR A 78 3.25 0.81 10.75
C THR A 78 3.82 2.17 10.38
N ASP A 79 5.08 2.24 9.94
CA ASP A 79 5.72 3.48 9.51
C ASP A 79 5.00 4.06 8.28
N TYR A 80 4.70 3.22 7.30
CA TYR A 80 3.98 3.63 6.10
C TYR A 80 2.57 4.13 6.43
N SER A 81 1.79 3.38 7.21
CA SER A 81 0.46 3.81 7.67
C SER A 81 0.51 5.15 8.41
N SER A 82 1.49 5.31 9.30
CA SER A 82 1.71 6.56 10.05
C SER A 82 2.07 7.73 9.14
N SER A 83 2.79 7.48 8.03
CA SER A 83 3.09 8.53 7.05
C SER A 83 1.83 9.05 6.33
N LEU A 84 0.79 8.21 6.20
CA LEU A 84 -0.48 8.57 5.55
C LEU A 84 -1.40 9.39 6.47
N ARG A 85 -1.23 9.30 7.80
CA ARG A 85 -2.02 10.07 8.76
C ARG A 85 -1.14 10.78 9.79
N ARG A 86 -1.23 12.11 9.80
CA ARG A 86 -0.59 12.95 10.82
C ARG A 86 -1.27 12.90 12.21
N THR A 87 -2.44 12.26 12.37
CA THR A 87 -3.39 12.67 13.43
C THR A 87 -3.92 11.57 14.35
N TYR A 88 -3.72 10.27 14.09
CA TYR A 88 -4.22 9.20 14.99
C TYR A 88 -3.23 8.04 15.12
N PRO A 89 -2.48 7.94 16.24
CA PRO A 89 -1.61 6.80 16.49
C PRO A 89 -2.42 5.51 16.65
N GLY A 90 -1.90 4.40 16.12
CA GLY A 90 -2.49 3.07 16.28
C GLY A 90 -3.52 2.65 15.22
N ILE A 91 -3.89 3.53 14.29
CA ILE A 91 -4.76 3.17 13.15
C ILE A 91 -3.89 2.71 11.98
N GLN A 92 -4.14 1.49 11.49
CA GLN A 92 -3.46 0.94 10.32
C GLN A 92 -4.27 1.23 9.06
N ILE A 93 -3.62 1.75 8.01
CA ILE A 93 -4.26 2.31 6.83
C ILE A 93 -3.52 1.88 5.57
N GLU A 94 -4.31 1.63 4.53
CA GLU A 94 -3.84 1.52 3.16
C GLU A 94 -4.38 2.67 2.32
N ARG A 95 -3.61 3.09 1.32
CA ARG A 95 -4.04 4.07 0.32
C ARG A 95 -4.34 3.35 -0.99
N TYR A 96 -5.51 3.63 -1.53
CA TYR A 96 -5.95 3.26 -2.85
C TYR A 96 -6.15 4.51 -3.70
N TRP A 97 -6.19 4.35 -5.01
CA TRP A 97 -6.39 5.43 -5.97
C TRP A 97 -7.61 5.14 -6.83
N ARG A 98 -8.44 6.16 -7.04
CA ARG A 98 -9.64 6.11 -7.87
C ARG A 98 -9.72 7.32 -8.80
N TRP A 99 -10.58 7.20 -9.80
CA TRP A 99 -10.91 8.25 -10.77
C TRP A 99 -12.12 9.03 -10.27
#